data_AF-A0A923Y0V7-F1
#
_entry.id   AF-A0A923Y0V7-F1
#
_cell.length_a   1.000
_cell.length_b   1.000
_cell.length_c   1.000
_cell.angle_alpha   90.00
_cell.angle_beta   90.00
_cell.angle_gamma   90.00
#
_symmetry.space_group_name_H-M   'P 1'
#
loop_
_entity.id
_entity.type
_entity.pdbx_description
1 polymer ?
#
loop_
_entity_poly.entity_id
_entity_poly.type
_entity_poly.pdbx_seq_one_letter_code
_entity_poly.pdbx_strand_id
1 'polypeptide(L)'
;MTDIATFLTPLARLAERFPAVEGAVIWAEGDQWAAQDDTTELLDAEEIAFYAEGLLMEGFGMVWQAMADTARPKEPDHIVLMFWQGPTAPPPPTATEGWVILAQGAWAAGSLS
;
A
#
# COMPACT_ATOMS: atom_id res chain seq x y z
N MET A 1 14.87 -9.89 -11.20
CA MET A 1 14.16 -9.96 -9.91
C MET A 1 14.35 -8.60 -9.27
N THR A 2 13.26 -7.93 -8.91
CA THR A 2 13.32 -6.60 -8.29
C THR A 2 13.59 -6.81 -6.81
N ASP A 3 14.56 -6.11 -6.23
CA ASP A 3 14.75 -6.11 -4.78
C ASP A 3 13.70 -5.22 -4.07
N ILE A 4 13.53 -5.39 -2.76
CA ILE A 4 12.54 -4.66 -1.96
C ILE A 4 12.75 -3.14 -2.06
N ALA A 5 13.99 -2.65 -1.96
CA ALA A 5 14.29 -1.22 -2.02
C ALA A 5 13.88 -0.59 -3.36
N THR A 6 14.13 -1.29 -4.47
CA THR A 6 13.73 -0.88 -5.80
C THR A 6 12.21 -0.88 -5.95
N PHE A 7 11.53 -1.88 -5.38
CA PHE A 7 10.07 -1.95 -5.38
C PHE A 7 9.42 -0.80 -4.58
N LEU A 8 9.99 -0.43 -3.43
CA LEU A 8 9.47 0.62 -2.56
C LEU A 8 9.86 2.04 -3.01
N THR A 9 10.82 2.18 -3.94
CA THR A 9 11.29 3.49 -4.42
C THR A 9 10.15 4.43 -4.90
N PRO A 10 9.16 3.99 -5.69
CA PRO A 10 8.05 4.85 -6.09
C PRO A 10 7.19 5.32 -4.90
N LEU A 11 7.02 4.45 -3.90
CA LEU A 11 6.24 4.73 -2.69
C LEU A 11 6.94 5.78 -1.82
N ALA A 12 8.25 5.59 -1.57
CA ALA A 12 9.08 6.53 -0.83
C ALA A 12 9.11 7.91 -1.50
N ARG A 13 9.24 7.98 -2.83
CA ARG A 13 9.20 9.24 -3.58
C ARG A 13 7.84 9.94 -3.50
N LEU A 14 6.76 9.17 -3.42
CA LEU A 14 5.42 9.72 -3.31
C LEU A 14 5.21 10.33 -1.91
N ALA A 15 5.62 9.63 -0.86
CA ALA A 15 5.61 10.14 0.51
C ALA A 15 6.51 11.39 0.69
N GLU A 16 7.72 11.39 0.12
CA GLU A 16 8.63 12.55 0.14
C GLU A 16 8.00 13.77 -0.54
N ARG A 17 7.29 13.56 -1.65
CA ARG A 17 6.62 14.63 -2.40
C ARG A 17 5.38 15.16 -1.68
N PHE A 18 4.69 14.31 -0.93
CA PHE A 18 3.43 14.63 -0.26
C PHE A 18 3.55 14.29 1.23
N PRO A 19 4.24 15.11 2.04
CA PRO A 19 4.55 14.77 3.43
C PRO A 19 3.34 14.71 4.36
N ALA A 20 2.17 15.15 3.90
CA ALA A 20 0.90 15.05 4.63
C ALA A 20 0.06 13.83 4.19
N VAL A 21 0.57 12.98 3.28
CA VAL A 21 -0.13 11.77 2.86
C VAL A 21 -0.02 10.72 3.96
N GLU A 22 -1.15 10.11 4.29
CA GLU A 22 -1.21 9.07 5.32
C GLU A 22 -1.35 7.69 4.68
N GLY A 23 -0.81 6.68 5.36
CA GLY A 23 -0.86 5.27 4.95
C GLY A 23 -1.95 4.50 5.71
N ALA A 24 -2.95 3.99 4.98
CA ALA A 24 -3.95 3.07 5.52
C ALA A 24 -3.50 1.63 5.31
N VAL A 25 -3.42 0.85 6.39
CA VAL A 25 -3.04 -0.57 6.34
C VAL A 25 -4.29 -1.45 6.32
N ILE A 26 -4.35 -2.36 5.36
CA ILE A 26 -5.45 -3.29 5.14
C ILE A 26 -4.88 -4.71 5.06
N TRP A 27 -5.53 -5.65 5.74
CA TRP A 27 -5.10 -7.05 5.79
C TRP A 27 -6.03 -7.94 4.98
N ALA A 28 -5.47 -8.99 4.39
CA ALA A 28 -6.26 -10.07 3.82
C ALA A 28 -6.90 -10.90 4.95
N GLU A 29 -8.22 -11.03 4.92
CA GLU A 29 -8.99 -11.98 5.72
C GLU A 29 -9.67 -12.98 4.80
N GLY A 30 -9.03 -14.15 4.64
CA GLY A 30 -9.48 -15.14 3.67
C GLY A 30 -9.36 -14.63 2.23
N ASP A 31 -10.48 -14.51 1.54
CA ASP A 31 -10.58 -14.02 0.16
C ASP A 31 -11.01 -12.55 0.06
N GLN A 32 -11.02 -11.82 1.19
CA GLN A 32 -11.43 -10.43 1.26
C GLN A 32 -10.36 -9.53 1.90
N TRP A 33 -10.52 -8.23 1.69
CA TRP A 33 -9.74 -7.20 2.35
C TRP A 33 -10.51 -6.67 3.56
N ALA A 34 -9.87 -6.63 4.72
CA ALA A 34 -10.41 -6.05 5.94
C ALA A 34 -9.49 -4.93 6.41
N ALA A 35 -10.06 -3.74 6.58
CA ALA A 35 -9.37 -2.67 7.31
C ALA A 35 -9.14 -3.15 8.74
N GLN A 36 -7.99 -2.78 9.31
CA GLN A 36 -7.82 -2.83 10.75
C GLN A 36 -8.87 -1.90 11.38
N ASP A 37 -9.29 -2.17 12.61
CA ASP A 37 -10.41 -1.45 13.23
C ASP A 37 -10.31 0.08 13.09
N ASP A 38 -11.45 0.77 13.21
CA ASP A 38 -11.56 2.24 13.06
C ASP A 38 -10.74 3.03 14.10
N THR A 39 -9.99 2.36 15.00
CA THR A 39 -9.12 2.97 16.02
C THR A 39 -7.63 2.88 15.69
N THR A 40 -7.27 2.19 14.61
CA THR A 40 -5.88 2.08 14.18
C THR A 40 -5.40 3.40 13.57
N GLU A 41 -4.35 3.98 14.15
CA GLU A 41 -3.72 5.18 13.63
C GLU A 41 -3.14 4.92 12.22
N LEU A 42 -3.34 5.87 11.31
CA LEU A 42 -2.74 5.83 9.99
C LEU A 42 -1.23 6.05 10.11
N LEU A 43 -0.48 5.49 9.16
CA LEU A 43 0.96 5.71 9.09
C LEU A 43 1.25 7.13 8.60
N ASP A 44 2.19 7.82 9.26
CA ASP A 44 2.73 9.06 8.73
C ASP A 44 3.51 8.79 7.44
N ALA A 45 3.58 9.78 6.55
CA ALA A 45 4.25 9.66 5.23
C ALA A 45 5.65 9.04 5.33
N GLU A 46 6.44 9.43 6.33
CA GLU A 46 7.80 8.95 6.54
C GLU A 46 7.88 7.48 6.97
N GLU A 47 6.81 6.93 7.55
CA GLU A 47 6.76 5.57 8.06
C GLU A 47 6.32 4.55 6.99
N ILE A 48 5.60 5.00 5.95
CA ILE A 48 4.96 4.14 4.94
C ILE A 48 5.93 3.13 4.32
N ALA A 49 7.08 3.62 3.82
CA ALA A 49 8.05 2.75 3.16
C ALA A 49 8.76 1.83 4.15
N PHE A 50 9.05 2.32 5.36
CA PHE A 50 9.73 1.55 6.40
C PHE A 50 8.83 0.42 6.95
N TYR A 51 7.56 0.72 7.18
CA TYR A 51 6.55 -0.25 7.59
C TYR A 51 6.39 -1.36 6.55
N ALA A 52 6.27 -0.97 5.26
CA ALA A 52 6.18 -1.92 4.17
C ALA A 52 7.44 -2.79 4.06
N GLU A 53 8.63 -2.20 4.15
CA GLU A 53 9.91 -2.94 4.08
C GLU A 53 9.99 -4.05 5.13
N GLY A 54 9.63 -3.76 6.39
CA GLY A 54 9.63 -4.76 7.47
C GLY A 54 8.77 -5.98 7.14
N LEU A 55 7.53 -5.77 6.70
CA LEU A 55 6.63 -6.88 6.32
C LEU A 55 7.12 -7.64 5.09
N LEU A 56 7.66 -6.94 4.09
CA LEU A 56 8.22 -7.61 2.91
C LEU A 56 9.44 -8.48 3.26
N MET A 57 10.28 -8.04 4.21
CA MET A 57 11.40 -8.81 4.75
C MET A 57 10.96 -10.02 5.56
N GLU A 58 9.77 -9.99 6.15
CA GLU A 58 9.14 -11.14 6.82
C GLU A 58 8.46 -12.11 5.82
N GLY A 59 8.48 -11.78 4.52
CA GLY A 59 7.96 -12.63 3.45
C GLY A 59 6.49 -12.41 3.11
N PHE A 60 5.87 -11.35 3.63
CA PHE A 60 4.51 -10.96 3.24
C PHE A 60 4.46 -10.52 1.78
N GLY A 61 3.28 -10.70 1.17
CA GLY A 61 2.96 -10.05 -0.09
C GLY A 61 2.32 -8.69 0.15
N MET A 62 2.43 -7.80 -0.83
CA MET A 62 1.87 -6.45 -0.74
C MET A 62 1.30 -5.99 -2.09
N VAL A 63 0.16 -5.30 -2.04
CA VAL A 63 -0.26 -4.37 -3.10
C VAL A 63 -0.41 -3.01 -2.45
N TRP A 64 0.02 -1.95 -3.13
CA TRP A 64 -0.24 -0.59 -2.69
C TRP A 64 -0.93 0.22 -3.78
N GLN A 65 -1.76 1.17 -3.37
CA GLN A 65 -2.47 2.09 -4.25
C GLN A 65 -2.42 3.51 -3.66
N ALA A 66 -1.93 4.48 -4.45
CA ALA A 66 -2.06 5.89 -4.12
C ALA A 66 -3.42 6.39 -4.61
N MET A 67 -4.30 6.72 -3.67
CA MET A 67 -5.69 7.10 -3.94
C MET A 67 -5.80 8.62 -3.95
N ALA A 68 -6.60 9.16 -4.87
CA ALA A 68 -6.92 10.58 -4.91
C ALA A 68 -8.41 10.79 -5.17
N ASP A 69 -8.95 11.86 -4.58
CA ASP A 69 -10.28 12.33 -4.92
C ASP A 69 -10.30 12.78 -6.39
N THR A 70 -11.32 12.38 -7.15
CA THR A 70 -11.51 12.79 -8.55
C THR A 70 -11.62 14.30 -8.75
N ALA A 71 -12.01 15.06 -7.72
CA ALA A 71 -11.96 16.52 -7.71
C ALA A 71 -10.53 17.08 -7.58
N ARG A 72 -9.57 16.29 -7.07
CA ARG A 72 -8.15 16.65 -6.91
C ARG A 72 -7.21 15.54 -7.40
N PRO A 73 -7.24 15.14 -8.68
CA PRO A 73 -6.62 13.91 -9.19
C PRO A 73 -5.09 14.01 -9.39
N LYS A 74 -4.42 14.96 -8.74
CA LYS A 74 -2.97 15.17 -8.84
C LYS A 74 -2.25 15.06 -7.50
N GLU A 75 -3.03 15.04 -6.42
CA GLU A 75 -2.55 14.98 -5.05
C GLU A 75 -3.15 13.73 -4.44
N PRO A 76 -2.33 12.78 -3.95
CA PRO A 76 -2.84 11.65 -3.22
C PRO A 76 -3.52 12.15 -1.95
N ASP A 77 -4.70 11.62 -1.67
CA ASP A 77 -5.41 11.83 -0.42
C ASP A 77 -4.81 10.89 0.65
N HIS A 78 -4.64 9.62 0.31
CA HIS A 78 -4.03 8.60 1.15
C HIS A 78 -3.38 7.50 0.29
N ILE A 79 -2.55 6.67 0.91
CA ILE A 79 -1.98 5.47 0.32
C ILE A 79 -2.58 4.26 1.03
N VAL A 80 -3.17 3.34 0.27
CA VAL A 80 -3.66 2.07 0.80
C VAL A 80 -2.58 1.02 0.65
N LEU A 81 -2.16 0.38 1.75
CA LEU A 81 -1.22 -0.73 1.81
C LEU A 81 -1.98 -2.01 2.15
N MET A 82 -2.04 -2.95 1.22
CA MET A 82 -2.76 -4.21 1.36
C MET A 82 -1.79 -5.37 1.50
N PHE A 83 -1.81 -6.06 2.65
CA PHE A 83 -0.89 -7.15 2.97
C PHE A 83 -1.58 -8.49 3.09
N TRP A 84 -0.89 -9.55 2.71
CA TRP A 84 -1.33 -10.94 2.92
C TRP A 84 -0.13 -11.84 3.24
N GLN A 85 -0.42 -12.96 3.89
CA GLN A 85 0.54 -14.04 4.11
C GLN A 85 0.09 -15.29 3.33
N GLY A 86 1.05 -15.97 2.69
CA GLY A 86 0.79 -17.16 1.89
C GLY A 86 0.75 -16.91 0.38
N PRO A 87 0.40 -17.94 -0.41
CA PRO A 87 0.68 -17.95 -1.85
C PRO A 87 -0.27 -17.10 -2.69
N THR A 88 -1.44 -16.73 -2.17
CA THR A 88 -2.51 -16.09 -2.94
C THR A 88 -3.04 -14.86 -2.21
N ALA A 89 -3.11 -13.74 -2.92
CA ALA A 89 -3.78 -12.52 -2.46
C ALA A 89 -5.26 -12.51 -2.88
N PRO A 90 -6.15 -11.85 -2.11
CA PRO A 90 -7.42 -11.40 -2.66
C PRO A 90 -7.20 -10.48 -3.87
N PRO A 91 -8.13 -10.40 -4.83
CA PRO A 91 -8.05 -9.42 -5.91
C PRO A 91 -8.01 -8.00 -5.32
N PRO A 92 -7.07 -7.13 -5.74
CA PRO A 92 -7.03 -5.76 -5.25
C PRO A 92 -8.30 -5.01 -5.68
N PRO A 93 -8.88 -4.16 -4.82
CA PRO A 93 -10.06 -3.39 -5.16
C PRO A 93 -9.74 -2.42 -6.31
N THR A 94 -10.74 -2.19 -7.17
CA THR A 94 -10.72 -1.10 -8.14
C THR A 94 -11.16 0.20 -7.46
N ALA A 95 -10.73 1.34 -7.99
CA ALA A 95 -11.24 2.63 -7.54
C ALA A 95 -12.78 2.68 -7.63
N THR A 96 -13.42 3.10 -6.54
CA THR A 96 -14.86 3.34 -6.45
C THR A 96 -15.22 4.73 -6.98
N GLU A 97 -16.51 5.01 -7.14
CA GLU A 97 -16.99 6.32 -7.60
C GLU A 97 -16.45 7.45 -6.71
N GLY A 98 -15.92 8.52 -7.33
CA GLY A 98 -15.29 9.64 -6.64
C GLY A 98 -13.79 9.49 -6.38
N TRP A 99 -13.21 8.30 -6.59
CA TRP A 99 -11.79 8.03 -6.36
C TRP A 99 -11.05 7.65 -7.65
N VAL A 100 -9.74 7.92 -7.69
CA VAL A 100 -8.83 7.48 -8.76
C VAL A 100 -7.53 6.93 -8.17
N ILE A 101 -7.01 5.85 -8.76
CA ILE A 101 -5.69 5.31 -8.44
C ILE A 101 -4.66 6.07 -9.27
N LEU A 102 -3.80 6.84 -8.62
CA LEU A 102 -2.72 7.60 -9.28
C LEU A 102 -1.51 6.74 -9.62
N ALA A 103 -1.21 5.77 -8.75
CA ALA A 103 -0.11 4.84 -8.90
C ALA A 103 -0.40 3.58 -8.07
N GLN A 104 0.19 2.46 -8.47
CA GLN A 104 0.10 1.20 -7.74
C GLN A 104 1.33 0.34 -7.98
N GLY A 105 1.55 -0.62 -7.08
CA GLY A 105 2.57 -1.64 -7.24
C GLY A 105 2.20 -2.92 -6.49
N ALA A 106 2.72 -4.05 -6.94
CA ALA A 106 2.49 -5.36 -6.35
C ALA A 106 3.81 -6.12 -6.12
N TRP A 107 3.88 -6.79 -4.97
CA TRP A 107 4.97 -7.66 -4.55
C TRP A 107 4.39 -9.02 -4.12
N ALA A 108 4.90 -10.10 -4.69
CA ALA A 108 4.44 -11.45 -4.36
C ALA A 108 5.09 -11.94 -3.05
N ALA A 109 4.31 -12.60 -2.20
CA ALA A 109 4.80 -13.20 -0.95
C ALA A 109 5.96 -14.16 -1.22
N GLY A 110 6.95 -14.18 -0.32
CA GLY A 110 8.12 -15.05 -0.43
C GLY A 110 9.09 -14.73 -1.57
N SER A 111 9.02 -13.54 -2.18
CA SER A 111 9.96 -13.13 -3.26
C SER A 111 11.37 -12.74 -2.78
N LEU A 112 11.72 -13.03 -1.52
CA LEU A 112 13.07 -12.83 -0.98
C LEU A 112 14.00 -13.88 -1.58
N SER A 113 15.05 -13.42 -2.26
CA SER A 113 16.08 -14.25 -2.88
C SER A 113 17.45 -13.96 -2.30
#